data_AF-A0A920DJ29-F1
#
_entry.id   AF-A0A920DJ29-F1
#
_cell.length_a   1.000
_cell.length_b   1.000
_cell.length_c   1.000
_cell.angle_alpha   90.00
_cell.angle_beta   90.00
_cell.angle_gamma   90.00
#
_symmetry.space_group_name_H-M   'P 1'
#
loop_
_entity.id
_entity.type
_entity.pdbx_description
1 polymer ?
#
loop_
_entity_poly.entity_id
_entity_poly.type
_entity_poly.pdbx_seq_one_letter_code
_entity_poly.pdbx_strand_id
1 'polypeptide(L)'
;MVSSFDDVESISKCIQLGASDYLPKPVNSTILTQKVASTLERKSLREREEQLLSELHRQAITDEMTGVPNRRYVFEQLEKSFDDIRKKL
;
A
#
# COMPACT_ATOMS: atom_id res chain seq x y z
N MET A 1 0.48 14.43 13.78
CA MET A 1 1.06 14.70 15.11
C MET A 1 0.52 16.04 15.61
N VAL A 2 0.08 16.16 16.87
CA VAL A 2 -0.28 17.46 17.45
C VAL A 2 0.90 17.93 18.29
N SER A 3 1.75 18.75 17.69
CA SER A 3 2.95 19.29 18.32
C SER A 3 2.67 20.73 18.79
N SER A 4 3.40 21.19 19.81
CA SER A 4 3.37 22.57 20.30
C SER A 4 4.48 23.44 19.69
N PHE A 5 5.25 22.89 18.74
CA PHE A 5 6.38 23.54 18.11
C PHE A 5 5.96 24.05 16.73
N ASP A 6 5.83 25.37 16.61
CA ASP A 6 5.53 26.06 15.33
C ASP A 6 6.78 26.30 14.46
N ASP A 7 7.91 25.71 14.84
CA ASP A 7 9.15 25.81 14.08
C ASP A 7 9.16 24.85 12.88
N VAL A 8 9.48 25.40 11.70
CA VAL A 8 9.45 24.70 10.40
C VAL A 8 10.39 23.50 10.39
N GLU A 9 11.53 23.59 11.08
CA GLU A 9 12.51 22.52 11.14
C GLU A 9 11.95 21.29 11.90
N SER A 10 11.23 21.55 13.00
CA SER A 10 10.54 20.52 13.76
C SER A 10 9.43 19.85 12.95
N ILE A 11 8.64 20.63 12.20
CA ILE A 11 7.58 20.10 11.33
C ILE A 11 8.18 19.22 10.23
N SER A 12 9.21 19.71 9.54
CA SER A 12 9.90 18.97 8.46
C SER A 12 10.46 17.64 8.96
N LYS A 13 11.15 17.66 10.12
CA LYS A 13 11.66 16.44 10.75
C LYS A 13 10.56 15.43 11.06
N CYS A 14 9.40 15.88 11.52
CA CYS A 14 8.27 14.99 11.80
C CYS A 14 7.72 14.32 10.53
N ILE A 15 7.63 15.08 9.43
CA ILE A 15 7.20 14.52 8.14
C ILE A 15 8.22 13.49 7.62
N GLN A 16 9.52 13.78 7.74
CA GLN A 16 10.58 12.84 7.38
C GLN A 16 10.53 11.53 8.19
N LEU A 17 10.14 11.61 9.45
CA LEU A 17 9.93 10.44 10.32
C LEU A 17 8.63 9.66 9.99
N GLY A 18 7.89 10.07 8.96
CA GLY A 18 6.71 9.36 8.47
C GLY A 18 5.37 9.96 8.92
N ALA A 19 5.36 11.11 9.59
CA ALA A 19 4.11 11.79 9.89
C ALA A 19 3.42 12.24 8.60
N SER A 20 2.16 11.86 8.42
CA SER A 20 1.40 12.24 7.21
C SER A 20 0.83 13.66 7.29
N ASP A 21 0.74 14.25 8.48
CA ASP A 21 0.18 15.58 8.67
C ASP A 21 0.61 16.24 10.00
N TYR A 22 0.60 17.57 10.00
CA TYR A 22 0.86 18.45 11.13
C TYR A 22 -0.38 19.28 11.48
N LEU A 23 -0.64 19.47 12.78
CA LEU A 23 -1.71 20.31 13.28
C LEU A 23 -1.18 21.18 14.43
N PRO A 24 -1.09 22.52 14.25
CA PRO A 24 -0.63 23.43 15.28
C PRO A 24 -1.66 23.59 16.40
N LYS A 25 -1.18 24.06 17.56
CA LYS A 25 -2.04 24.43 18.70
C LYS A 25 -2.26 25.96 18.73
N PRO A 26 -3.41 26.44 19.23
CA PRO A 26 -4.58 25.68 19.69
C PRO A 26 -5.30 25.00 18.52
N VAL A 27 -5.80 23.78 18.77
CA VAL A 27 -6.37 22.95 17.71
C VAL A 27 -7.67 23.54 17.17
N ASN A 28 -7.73 23.74 15.86
CA ASN A 28 -8.97 24.07 15.16
C ASN A 28 -9.75 22.79 14.83
N SER A 29 -10.95 22.65 15.40
CA SER A 29 -11.79 21.46 15.23
C SER A 29 -12.18 21.20 13.77
N THR A 30 -12.44 22.24 12.98
CA THR A 30 -12.82 22.08 11.57
C THR A 30 -11.66 21.50 10.77
N ILE A 31 -10.45 22.02 10.99
CA ILE A 31 -9.24 21.53 10.32
C ILE A 31 -8.94 20.09 10.75
N LEU A 32 -9.07 19.78 12.05
CA LEU A 32 -8.87 18.43 12.56
C LEU A 32 -9.81 17.43 11.87
N THR A 33 -11.11 17.72 11.82
CA THR A 33 -12.09 16.82 11.20
C THR A 33 -11.80 16.57 9.72
N GLN A 34 -11.43 17.62 8.96
CA GLN A 34 -11.07 17.47 7.55
C GLN A 34 -9.81 16.59 7.37
N LYS A 35 -8.79 16.77 8.21
CA LYS A 35 -7.57 15.95 8.16
C LYS A 35 -7.85 14.49 8.50
N VAL A 36 -8.70 14.23 9.50
CA VAL A 36 -9.12 12.87 9.86
C VAL A 36 -9.88 12.23 8.71
N ALA A 37 -10.88 12.93 8.14
CA ALA A 37 -11.67 12.44 7.02
C ALA A 37 -10.77 12.08 5.82
N SER A 38 -9.89 13.01 5.39
CA SER A 38 -8.96 12.77 4.29
C SER A 38 -7.98 11.61 4.55
N THR A 39 -7.58 11.42 5.80
CA THR A 39 -6.67 10.32 6.16
C THR A 39 -7.39 8.97 6.12
N LEU A 40 -8.63 8.91 6.60
CA LEU A 40 -9.47 7.71 6.52
C LEU A 40 -9.80 7.35 5.08
N GLU A 41 -10.16 8.34 4.26
CA GLU A 41 -10.43 8.15 2.84
C GLU A 41 -9.20 7.60 2.11
N ARG A 42 -8.02 8.21 2.30
CA ARG A 42 -6.76 7.71 1.72
C ARG A 42 -6.46 6.27 2.14
N LYS A 43 -6.70 5.92 3.41
CA LYS A 43 -6.52 4.55 3.89
C LYS A 43 -7.49 3.59 3.18
N SER A 44 -8.77 3.94 3.14
CA SER A 44 -9.81 3.10 2.51
C SER A 44 -9.53 2.88 1.02
N LEU A 45 -9.07 3.91 0.31
CA LEU A 45 -8.70 3.79 -1.10
C LEU A 45 -7.52 2.84 -1.31
N ARG A 46 -6.47 2.92 -0.46
CA ARG A 46 -5.34 1.98 -0.53
C ARG A 46 -5.76 0.55 -0.25
N GLU A 47 -6.57 0.32 0.78
CA GLU A 47 -7.10 -1.02 1.07
C GLU A 47 -7.92 -1.56 -0.10
N ARG A 48 -8.70 -0.68 -0.78
CA ARG A 48 -9.47 -1.08 -1.95
C ARG A 48 -8.58 -1.40 -3.14
N GLU A 49 -7.54 -0.62 -3.37
CA GLU A 49 -6.53 -0.86 -4.41
C GLU A 49 -5.84 -2.21 -4.19
N GLU A 50 -5.39 -2.52 -2.97
CA GLU A 50 -4.77 -3.80 -2.62
C GLU A 50 -5.71 -4.98 -2.89
N GLN A 51 -6.99 -4.86 -2.53
CA GLN A 51 -7.99 -5.88 -2.82
C GLN A 51 -8.18 -6.10 -4.33
N LEU A 52 -8.25 -5.01 -5.11
CA LEU A 52 -8.42 -5.09 -6.56
C LEU A 52 -7.19 -5.71 -7.24
N LEU A 53 -5.98 -5.34 -6.80
CA LEU A 53 -4.75 -5.94 -7.30
C LEU A 53 -4.67 -7.43 -6.96
N SER A 54 -5.06 -7.82 -5.75
CA SER A 54 -5.11 -9.23 -5.35
C SER A 54 -6.08 -10.03 -6.21
N GLU A 55 -7.28 -9.48 -6.47
CA GLU A 55 -8.30 -10.13 -7.28
C GLU A 55 -7.87 -10.24 -8.75
N LEU A 56 -7.30 -9.17 -9.31
CA LEU A 56 -6.73 -9.19 -10.67
C LEU A 56 -5.59 -10.20 -10.79
N HIS A 57 -4.72 -10.28 -9.78
CA HIS A 57 -3.64 -11.25 -9.75
C HIS A 57 -4.20 -12.68 -9.74
N ARG A 58 -5.20 -12.94 -8.88
CA ARG A 58 -5.89 -14.24 -8.80
C ARG A 58 -6.46 -14.62 -10.17
N GLN A 59 -7.27 -13.76 -10.77
CA GLN A 59 -7.86 -13.99 -12.09
C GLN A 59 -6.79 -14.23 -13.18
N ALA A 60 -5.67 -13.53 -13.12
CA ALA A 60 -4.59 -13.70 -14.09
C ALA A 60 -3.87 -15.05 -13.97
N ILE A 61 -3.82 -15.65 -12.77
CA ILE A 61 -3.06 -16.88 -12.51
C ILE A 61 -3.92 -18.14 -12.33
N THR A 62 -5.22 -18.02 -12.05
CA THR A 62 -6.10 -19.17 -11.82
C THR A 62 -7.01 -19.47 -13.00
N ASP A 63 -7.43 -20.72 -13.12
CA ASP A 63 -8.51 -21.16 -14.01
C ASP A 63 -9.87 -20.90 -13.36
N GLU A 64 -10.81 -20.29 -14.10
CA GLU A 64 -12.10 -19.84 -13.55
C GLU A 64 -13.01 -20.98 -13.07
N MET A 65 -12.92 -22.15 -13.70
CA MET A 65 -13.83 -23.26 -13.44
C MET A 65 -13.36 -24.14 -12.27
N THR A 66 -12.05 -24.22 -12.06
CA THR A 66 -11.44 -25.13 -11.08
C THR A 66 -10.77 -24.42 -9.91
N GLY A 67 -10.42 -23.14 -10.06
CA GLY A 67 -9.67 -22.38 -9.06
C GLY A 67 -8.19 -22.79 -8.93
N VAL A 68 -7.72 -23.77 -9.72
CA VAL A 68 -6.31 -24.18 -9.74
C VAL A 68 -5.49 -23.21 -10.60
N PRO A 69 -4.16 -23.16 -10.45
CA PRO A 69 -3.32 -22.33 -11.31
C PRO A 69 -3.50 -22.69 -12.79
N ASN A 70 -3.71 -21.68 -13.62
CA ASN A 70 -3.91 -21.85 -15.04
C ASN A 70 -2.63 -22.31 -15.74
N ARG A 71 -2.81 -22.91 -16.92
CA ARG A 71 -1.72 -23.48 -17.71
C ARG A 71 -0.59 -22.48 -17.92
N ARG A 72 -0.90 -21.23 -18.30
CA ARG A 72 0.11 -20.20 -18.59
C ARG A 72 1.02 -19.97 -17.38
N TYR A 73 0.44 -19.78 -16.20
CA TYR A 73 1.19 -19.60 -14.96
C TYR A 73 2.06 -20.81 -14.63
N VAL A 74 1.52 -22.03 -14.71
CA VAL A 74 2.27 -23.25 -14.40
C VAL A 74 3.50 -23.40 -15.29
N PHE A 75 3.35 -23.21 -16.60
CA PHE A 75 4.46 -23.35 -17.54
C PHE A 75 5.54 -22.28 -17.33
N GLU A 76 5.15 -21.03 -17.07
CA GLU A 76 6.09 -19.95 -16.77
C GLU A 76 6.90 -20.25 -15.50
N GLN A 77 6.26 -20.78 -14.45
CA GLN A 77 6.96 -21.12 -13.20
C GLN A 77 7.89 -22.33 -13.36
N LEU A 78 7.50 -23.31 -14.18
CA LEU A 78 8.38 -24.43 -14.51
C LEU A 78 9.63 -23.97 -15.23
N GLU A 79 9.50 -23.11 -16.24
CA GLU A 79 10.63 -22.56 -16.99
C GLU A 79 11.60 -21.80 -16.07
N LYS A 80 11.08 -20.92 -15.21
CA LYS A 80 11.89 -20.22 -14.19
C LYS A 80 12.64 -21.18 -13.28
N SER A 81 11.96 -22.23 -12.80
CA SER A 81 12.56 -23.22 -11.91
C SER A 81 13.69 -24.01 -12.59
N PHE A 82 13.51 -24.39 -13.85
CA PHE A 82 14.55 -25.07 -14.62
C PHE A 82 15.77 -24.19 -14.85
N ASP A 83 15.57 -22.92 -15.19
CA ASP A 83 16.66 -21.95 -15.35
C ASP A 83 17.45 -21.73 -14.07
N ASP A 84 16.76 -21.65 -12.92
CA ASP A 84 17.40 -21.48 -11.62
C ASP A 84 18.24 -22.70 -11.22
N ILE A 85 17.78 -23.91 -11.52
CA ILE A 85 18.56 -25.14 -11.31
C ILE A 85 19.78 -25.15 -12.24
N ARG A 86 19.59 -24.80 -13.52
CA ARG A 86 20.66 -24.77 -14.51
C ARG A 86 21.76 -23.75 -14.17
N LYS A 87 21.41 -22.62 -13.54
CA LYS A 87 22.38 -21.60 -13.08
C LYS A 87 23.19 -22.04 -11.85
N LYS A 88 22.74 -23.04 -11.10
CA LYS A 88 23.39 -23.54 -9.88
C LYS A 88 24.33 -24.72 -10.13
N LEU A 89 24.24 -25.34 -11.32
CA LEU A 89 25.15 -26.37 -11.82
C LEU A 89 26.32 -25.71 -12.56
#